data_AF-A0A349W9R2-F1
#
_entry.id   AF-A0A349W9R2-F1
#
_cell.length_a   1.000
_cell.length_b   1.000
_cell.length_c   1.000
_cell.angle_alpha   90.00
_cell.angle_beta   90.00
_cell.angle_gamma   90.00
#
_symmetry.space_group_name_H-M   'P 1'
#
loop_
_entity.id
_entity.type
_entity.pdbx_description
1 polymer ?
#
loop_
_entity_poly.entity_id
_entity_poly.type
_entity_poly.pdbx_seq_one_letter_code
_entity_poly.pdbx_strand_id
1 'polypeptide(L)'
;MKPLEDTHWMRLALAEAEAAAQAGEVPVGAVLVRGGEVIATGRNAPVAGHDPTAHAEIVALRAAAQKLGNYRLEDCALYVTLEPCAMCSGALLHARLPRVVYGAPDPKTGAAGSVVDLFAQPLLNHQTQVQGGVLAQECSALLAGFFRARRSQQRAEAKAAHPLRDDALRTPDARFADLPGYPWAPQYVSDLPSLAGLRLHYLDEGPQGAPLTWLCLHGNPAWSYPYRRMLPAFTQAGHRVVAPDLIGFGKSDK
;
A
#
# COMPACT_ATOMS: atom_id res chain seq x y z
N MET A 1 -22.85 21.43 20.87
CA MET A 1 -21.48 21.78 20.46
C MET A 1 -21.51 22.28 19.02
N LYS A 2 -20.76 23.33 18.72
CA LYS A 2 -20.87 24.08 17.45
C LYS A 2 -20.09 23.36 16.33
N PRO A 3 -20.48 23.49 15.04
CA PRO A 3 -19.77 22.88 13.90
C PRO A 3 -18.26 23.18 13.82
N LEU A 4 -17.80 24.27 14.43
CA LEU A 4 -16.38 24.67 14.50
C LEU A 4 -15.54 23.78 15.44
N GLU A 5 -16.16 23.12 16.43
CA GLU A 5 -15.47 22.22 17.36
C GLU A 5 -15.21 20.86 16.71
N ASP A 6 -16.16 20.35 15.91
CA ASP A 6 -16.03 19.02 15.30
C ASP A 6 -14.89 18.97 14.27
N THR A 7 -14.71 20.04 13.50
CA THR A 7 -13.60 20.12 12.53
C THR A 7 -12.25 20.16 13.25
N HIS A 8 -12.15 20.84 14.39
CA HIS A 8 -10.93 20.84 15.21
C HIS A 8 -10.55 19.43 15.67
N TRP A 9 -11.49 18.70 16.27
CA TRP A 9 -11.24 17.33 16.74
C TRP A 9 -10.97 16.35 15.59
N MET A 10 -11.65 16.51 14.45
CA MET A 10 -11.40 15.71 13.27
C MET A 10 -9.99 15.97 12.68
N ARG A 11 -9.44 17.19 12.78
CA ARG A 11 -8.05 17.45 12.39
C ARG A 11 -7.05 16.70 13.28
N LEU A 12 -7.34 16.54 14.57
CA LEU A 12 -6.50 15.71 15.45
C LEU A 12 -6.61 14.23 15.08
N ALA A 13 -7.81 13.74 14.73
CA ALA A 13 -7.98 12.38 14.21
C ALA A 13 -7.24 12.16 12.88
N LEU A 14 -7.20 13.18 12.00
CA LEU A 14 -6.40 13.15 10.77
C LEU A 14 -4.90 13.04 11.06
N ALA A 15 -4.37 13.74 12.07
CA ALA A 15 -2.96 13.59 12.46
C ALA A 15 -2.63 12.16 12.90
N GLU A 16 -3.54 11.49 13.62
CA GLU A 16 -3.39 10.07 13.97
C GLU A 16 -3.48 9.14 12.74
N ALA A 17 -4.35 9.47 11.79
CA ALA A 17 -4.47 8.73 10.52
C ALA A 17 -3.20 8.86 9.66
N GLU A 18 -2.59 10.05 9.62
CA GLU A 18 -1.31 10.29 8.96
C GLU A 18 -0.19 9.46 9.62
N ALA A 19 -0.17 9.39 10.94
CA ALA A 19 0.79 8.59 11.68
C ALA A 19 0.61 7.08 11.42
N ALA A 20 -0.63 6.58 11.26
CA ALA A 20 -0.89 5.21 10.78
C ALA A 20 -0.33 4.98 9.38
N ALA A 21 -0.56 5.91 8.44
CA ALA A 21 0.00 5.83 7.08
C ALA A 21 1.53 5.75 7.10
N GLN A 22 2.20 6.56 7.93
CA GLN A 22 3.66 6.54 8.09
C GLN A 22 4.16 5.20 8.64
N ALA A 23 3.35 4.50 9.44
CA ALA A 23 3.63 3.16 9.94
C ALA A 23 3.28 2.04 8.93
N GLY A 24 2.82 2.37 7.71
CA GLY A 24 2.42 1.39 6.70
C GLY A 24 1.02 0.78 6.91
N GLU A 25 0.25 1.35 7.84
CA GLU A 25 -1.11 0.93 8.16
C GLU A 25 -2.14 1.72 7.34
N VAL A 26 -3.34 1.18 7.17
CA VAL A 26 -4.45 1.92 6.53
C VAL A 26 -4.72 3.19 7.35
N PRO A 27 -4.72 4.40 6.74
CA PRO A 27 -4.74 5.67 7.46
C PRO A 27 -6.12 5.99 8.02
N VAL A 28 -6.42 5.40 9.17
CA VAL A 28 -7.58 5.73 9.99
C VAL A 28 -7.08 6.12 11.37
N GLY A 29 -7.58 7.25 11.85
CA GLY A 29 -7.26 7.80 13.15
C GLY A 29 -8.53 8.19 13.88
N ALA A 30 -8.47 8.19 15.20
CA ALA A 30 -9.57 8.51 16.07
C ALA A 30 -9.09 9.27 17.32
N VAL A 31 -9.91 10.21 17.79
CA VAL A 31 -9.71 10.88 19.08
C VAL A 31 -11.00 10.81 19.89
N LEU A 32 -10.86 10.65 21.19
CA LEU A 32 -11.97 10.56 22.13
C LEU A 32 -11.89 11.74 23.10
N VAL A 33 -12.95 12.54 23.11
CA VAL A 33 -13.02 13.84 23.78
C VAL A 33 -14.00 13.78 24.94
N ARG A 34 -13.63 14.34 26.10
CA ARG A 34 -14.49 14.50 27.28
C ARG A 34 -14.28 15.90 27.86
N GLY A 35 -15.36 16.64 28.12
CA GLY A 35 -15.25 17.98 28.70
C GLY A 35 -14.46 18.99 27.87
N GLY A 36 -14.36 18.81 26.55
CA GLY A 36 -13.56 19.66 25.66
C GLY A 36 -12.07 19.30 25.61
N GLU A 37 -11.67 18.19 26.22
CA GLU A 37 -10.28 17.71 26.19
C GLU A 37 -10.18 16.33 25.54
N VAL A 38 -9.10 16.09 24.80
CA VAL A 38 -8.78 14.75 24.28
C VAL A 38 -8.30 13.88 25.44
N ILE A 39 -9.07 12.85 25.77
CA ILE A 39 -8.69 11.90 26.83
C ILE A 39 -7.93 10.70 26.30
N ALA A 40 -8.14 10.31 25.04
CA ALA A 40 -7.42 9.24 24.37
C ALA A 40 -7.36 9.47 22.85
N THR A 41 -6.32 8.92 22.22
CA THR A 41 -6.20 8.83 20.76
C THR A 41 -6.06 7.38 20.34
N GLY A 42 -6.32 7.09 19.07
CA GLY A 42 -6.17 5.78 18.49
C GLY A 42 -5.91 5.88 16.99
N ARG A 43 -5.20 4.91 16.45
CA ARG A 43 -4.92 4.78 15.03
C ARG A 43 -4.87 3.32 14.66
N ASN A 44 -5.13 3.00 13.41
CA ASN A 44 -5.04 1.63 12.93
C ASN A 44 -3.63 1.07 13.16
N ALA A 45 -3.55 -0.11 13.77
CA ALA A 45 -2.33 -0.90 13.91
C ALA A 45 -2.53 -2.42 13.75
N PRO A 46 -3.42 -2.92 12.86
CA PRO A 46 -3.68 -4.36 12.76
C PRO A 46 -2.51 -5.16 12.21
N VAL A 47 -1.69 -4.59 11.32
CA VAL A 47 -0.53 -5.28 10.73
C VAL A 47 0.60 -5.37 11.74
N ALA A 48 1.01 -4.23 12.32
CA ALA A 48 2.10 -4.16 13.27
C ALA A 48 1.76 -4.84 14.61
N GLY A 49 0.51 -4.74 15.06
CA GLY A 49 0.04 -5.36 16.29
C GLY A 49 -0.32 -6.84 16.17
N HIS A 50 -0.40 -7.38 14.94
CA HIS A 50 -0.98 -8.71 14.66
C HIS A 50 -2.35 -8.91 15.35
N ASP A 51 -3.11 -7.83 15.47
CA ASP A 51 -4.37 -7.78 16.21
C ASP A 51 -5.47 -7.35 15.23
N PRO A 52 -6.36 -8.27 14.81
CA PRO A 52 -7.43 -7.94 13.87
C PRO A 52 -8.43 -6.92 14.45
N THR A 53 -8.39 -6.66 15.76
CA THR A 53 -9.25 -5.69 16.44
C THR A 53 -8.61 -4.31 16.60
N ALA A 54 -7.33 -4.13 16.25
CA ALA A 54 -6.58 -2.89 16.43
C ALA A 54 -6.95 -1.79 15.41
N HIS A 55 -8.24 -1.52 15.29
CA HIS A 55 -8.80 -0.37 14.59
C HIS A 55 -8.70 0.88 15.47
N ALA A 56 -8.61 2.05 14.84
CA ALA A 56 -8.44 3.34 15.52
C ALA A 56 -9.45 3.57 16.65
N GLU A 57 -10.73 3.25 16.40
CA GLU A 57 -11.82 3.38 17.37
C GLU A 57 -11.61 2.46 18.57
N ILE A 58 -11.25 1.20 18.34
CA ILE A 58 -11.01 0.22 19.41
C ILE A 58 -9.81 0.62 20.26
N VAL A 59 -8.73 1.07 19.63
CA VAL A 59 -7.53 1.55 20.33
C VAL A 59 -7.87 2.75 21.22
N ALA A 60 -8.61 3.74 20.68
CA ALA A 60 -9.04 4.91 21.44
C ALA A 60 -9.97 4.54 22.61
N LEU A 61 -10.94 3.64 22.40
CA LEU A 61 -11.86 3.16 23.45
C LEU A 61 -11.10 2.45 24.57
N ARG A 62 -10.17 1.55 24.23
CA ARG A 62 -9.36 0.82 25.22
C ARG A 62 -8.52 1.77 26.07
N ALA A 63 -7.85 2.73 25.42
CA ALA A 63 -7.05 3.73 26.10
C ALA A 63 -7.89 4.63 27.02
N ALA A 64 -9.06 5.09 26.55
CA ALA A 64 -9.98 5.89 27.34
C ALA A 64 -10.52 5.12 28.56
N ALA A 65 -10.97 3.87 28.35
CA ALA A 65 -11.52 3.05 29.42
C ALA A 65 -10.49 2.75 30.51
N GLN A 66 -9.24 2.46 30.12
CA GLN A 66 -8.13 2.29 31.07
C GLN A 66 -7.86 3.58 31.85
N LYS A 67 -7.79 4.73 31.16
CA LYS A 67 -7.55 6.03 31.80
C LYS A 67 -8.64 6.44 32.79
N LEU A 68 -9.90 6.14 32.47
CA LEU A 68 -11.05 6.46 33.33
C LEU A 68 -11.36 5.39 34.38
N GLY A 69 -10.73 4.21 34.29
CA GLY A 69 -11.06 3.06 35.13
C GLY A 69 -12.50 2.57 34.94
N ASN A 70 -13.11 2.82 33.78
CA ASN A 70 -14.50 2.49 33.49
C ASN A 70 -14.69 2.17 32.01
N TYR A 71 -15.41 1.10 31.71
CA TYR A 71 -15.73 0.70 30.34
C TYR A 71 -16.84 1.55 29.71
N ARG A 72 -17.65 2.25 30.53
CA ARG A 72 -18.68 3.18 30.08
C ARG A 72 -18.09 4.57 29.92
N LEU A 73 -18.28 5.16 28.74
CA LEU A 73 -17.72 6.45 28.31
C LEU A 73 -18.86 7.44 28.01
N GLU A 74 -19.83 7.52 28.93
CA GLU A 74 -21.11 8.25 28.77
C GLU A 74 -20.95 9.77 28.59
N ASP A 75 -19.84 10.36 29.01
CA ASP A 75 -19.53 11.80 28.86
C ASP A 75 -18.62 12.10 27.65
N CYS A 76 -18.42 11.13 26.76
CA CYS A 76 -17.40 11.22 25.71
C CYS A 76 -17.98 11.33 24.30
N ALA A 77 -17.25 11.98 23.40
CA ALA A 77 -17.51 11.94 21.97
C ALA A 77 -16.30 11.33 21.23
N LEU A 78 -16.55 10.42 20.30
CA LEU A 78 -15.51 9.90 19.41
C LEU A 78 -15.54 10.67 18.08
N TYR A 79 -14.36 11.04 17.60
CA TYR A 79 -14.13 11.54 16.25
C TYR A 79 -13.23 10.55 15.51
N VAL A 80 -13.65 10.06 14.34
CA VAL A 80 -12.89 9.07 13.54
C VAL A 80 -12.87 9.45 12.06
N THR A 81 -11.74 9.28 11.38
CA THR A 81 -11.59 9.76 10.00
C THR A 81 -12.40 8.98 8.96
N LEU A 82 -12.80 7.74 9.27
CA LEU A 82 -13.58 6.87 8.40
C LEU A 82 -14.82 6.36 9.15
N GLU A 83 -15.92 6.13 8.43
CA GLU A 83 -17.12 5.50 8.98
C GLU A 83 -16.77 4.17 9.68
N PRO A 84 -17.24 3.95 10.92
CA PRO A 84 -16.89 2.76 11.67
C PRO A 84 -17.49 1.50 11.05
N CYS A 85 -16.71 0.42 11.06
CA CYS A 85 -17.17 -0.90 10.65
C CYS A 85 -18.05 -1.56 11.74
N ALA A 86 -18.69 -2.70 11.42
CA ALA A 86 -19.62 -3.37 12.35
C ALA A 86 -19.00 -3.70 13.72
N MET A 87 -17.71 -4.10 13.75
CA MET A 87 -16.98 -4.35 15.00
C MET A 87 -16.87 -3.08 15.85
N CYS A 88 -16.43 -1.98 15.23
CA CYS A 88 -16.21 -0.72 15.94
C CYS A 88 -17.54 -0.11 16.41
N SER A 89 -18.57 -0.13 15.56
CA SER A 89 -19.93 0.31 15.92
C SER A 89 -20.49 -0.48 17.11
N GLY A 90 -20.33 -1.81 17.13
CA GLY A 90 -20.72 -2.63 18.29
C GLY A 90 -19.96 -2.25 19.57
N ALA A 91 -18.64 -2.04 19.47
CA ALA A 91 -17.83 -1.61 20.61
C ALA A 91 -18.24 -0.22 21.14
N LEU A 92 -18.57 0.72 20.25
CA LEU A 92 -19.03 2.06 20.60
C LEU A 92 -20.35 2.02 21.39
N LEU A 93 -21.29 1.17 20.96
CA LEU A 93 -22.54 0.92 21.66
C LEU A 93 -22.32 0.27 23.03
N HIS A 94 -21.43 -0.73 23.13
CA HIS A 94 -21.07 -1.35 24.40
C HIS A 94 -20.38 -0.40 25.38
N ALA A 95 -19.59 0.53 24.87
CA ALA A 95 -18.94 1.58 25.63
C ALA A 95 -19.90 2.73 26.02
N ARG A 96 -21.17 2.68 25.60
CA ARG A 96 -22.20 3.68 25.93
C ARG A 96 -21.84 5.09 25.46
N LEU A 97 -21.14 5.24 24.34
CA LEU A 97 -20.83 6.58 23.82
C LEU A 97 -22.13 7.31 23.43
N PRO A 98 -22.35 8.54 23.90
CA PRO A 98 -23.50 9.33 23.47
C PRO A 98 -23.35 9.83 22.04
N ARG A 99 -22.11 10.03 21.54
CA ARG A 99 -21.87 10.67 20.25
C ARG A 99 -20.66 10.11 19.50
N VAL A 100 -20.83 9.89 18.20
CA VAL A 100 -19.78 9.51 17.25
C VAL A 100 -19.86 10.44 16.05
N VAL A 101 -18.71 11.00 15.67
CA VAL A 101 -18.57 11.86 14.49
C VAL A 101 -17.54 11.22 13.57
N TYR A 102 -17.89 11.02 12.30
CA TYR A 102 -16.97 10.45 11.33
C TYR A 102 -16.74 11.35 10.12
N GLY A 103 -15.59 11.18 9.50
CA GLY A 103 -15.18 11.92 8.31
C GLY A 103 -15.77 11.33 7.03
N ALA A 104 -15.01 10.47 6.36
CA ALA A 104 -15.41 9.86 5.09
C ALA A 104 -16.40 8.68 5.31
N PRO A 105 -17.41 8.50 4.44
CA PRO A 105 -18.21 7.27 4.44
C PRO A 105 -17.38 6.07 3.97
N ASP A 106 -17.77 4.87 4.40
CA ASP A 106 -17.21 3.61 3.91
C ASP A 106 -18.28 2.79 3.15
N PRO A 107 -18.38 2.96 1.82
CA PRO A 107 -19.39 2.25 1.02
C PRO A 107 -19.19 0.74 0.94
N LYS A 108 -18.05 0.20 1.41
CA LYS A 108 -17.76 -1.24 1.34
C LYS A 108 -18.05 -1.96 2.64
N THR A 109 -17.77 -1.35 3.79
CA THR A 109 -17.90 -2.01 5.09
C THR A 109 -18.47 -1.15 6.22
N GLY A 110 -18.88 0.09 5.92
CA GLY A 110 -19.41 1.04 6.89
C GLY A 110 -20.72 0.56 7.53
N ALA A 111 -20.78 0.65 8.87
CA ALA A 111 -21.89 0.18 9.68
C ALA A 111 -22.66 1.32 10.39
N ALA A 112 -22.52 2.55 9.88
CA ALA A 112 -23.20 3.73 10.38
C ALA A 112 -24.06 4.41 9.29
N GLY A 113 -24.56 3.61 8.33
CA GLY A 113 -25.43 4.05 7.25
C GLY A 113 -25.04 3.56 5.86
N SER A 114 -23.77 3.21 5.61
CA SER A 114 -23.34 2.82 4.25
C SER A 114 -23.81 1.43 3.83
N VAL A 115 -23.41 0.37 4.56
CA VAL A 115 -23.81 -1.02 4.25
C VAL A 115 -24.91 -1.49 5.20
N VAL A 116 -24.75 -1.17 6.48
CA VAL A 116 -25.74 -1.39 7.53
C VAL A 116 -25.73 -0.16 8.43
N ASP A 117 -26.84 0.07 9.12
CA ASP A 117 -26.90 1.06 10.19
C ASP A 117 -27.18 0.34 11.51
N LEU A 118 -26.12 0.10 12.29
CA LEU A 118 -26.24 -0.49 13.62
C LEU A 118 -26.75 0.53 14.65
N PHE A 119 -26.51 1.82 14.43
CA PHE A 119 -26.93 2.88 15.34
C PHE A 119 -28.43 3.21 15.21
N ALA A 120 -29.04 2.89 14.07
CA ALA A 120 -30.49 3.00 13.88
C ALA A 120 -31.30 1.80 14.40
N GLN A 121 -30.67 0.78 15.01
CA GLN A 121 -31.38 -0.41 15.47
C GLN A 121 -32.09 -0.18 16.81
N PRO A 122 -33.44 -0.16 16.87
CA PRO A 122 -34.18 0.17 18.08
C PRO A 122 -34.14 -0.94 19.14
N LEU A 123 -33.78 -2.17 18.75
CA LEU A 123 -33.64 -3.30 19.68
C LEU A 123 -32.34 -3.27 20.48
N LEU A 124 -31.37 -2.43 20.10
CA LEU A 124 -30.12 -2.30 20.84
C LEU A 124 -30.33 -1.37 22.05
N ASN A 125 -29.76 -1.77 23.19
CA ASN A 125 -30.02 -1.16 24.49
C ASN A 125 -29.33 0.20 24.73
N HIS A 126 -28.53 0.69 23.80
CA HIS A 126 -27.89 2.02 23.83
C HIS A 126 -28.18 2.72 22.52
N GLN A 127 -28.35 4.04 22.57
CA GLN A 127 -28.55 4.86 21.38
C GLN A 127 -27.46 5.93 21.34
N THR A 128 -26.75 5.98 20.23
CA THR A 128 -25.62 6.89 20.00
C THR A 128 -25.97 7.84 18.87
N GLN A 129 -25.79 9.13 19.07
CA GLN A 129 -25.94 10.12 18.00
C GLN A 129 -24.75 10.00 17.04
N VAL A 130 -25.03 9.78 15.76
CA VAL A 130 -24.01 9.68 14.71
C VAL A 130 -24.09 10.88 13.76
N GLN A 131 -22.92 11.44 13.42
CA GLN A 131 -22.78 12.50 12.42
C GLN A 131 -21.63 12.17 11.47
N GLY A 132 -21.96 11.94 10.19
CA GLY A 132 -20.96 11.78 9.14
C GLY A 132 -20.60 13.09 8.44
N GLY A 133 -19.52 13.07 7.67
CA GLY A 133 -19.22 14.11 6.70
C GLY A 133 -18.22 15.19 7.15
N VAL A 134 -17.74 15.15 8.39
CA VAL A 134 -16.85 16.19 8.92
C VAL A 134 -15.45 16.04 8.32
N LEU A 135 -15.01 17.01 7.51
CA LEU A 135 -13.77 16.92 6.73
C LEU A 135 -13.69 15.67 5.83
N ALA A 136 -14.84 15.20 5.31
CA ALA A 136 -14.92 13.97 4.53
C ALA A 136 -13.99 13.95 3.29
N GLN A 137 -13.79 15.10 2.65
CA GLN A 137 -12.90 15.22 1.49
C GLN A 137 -11.44 14.99 1.89
N GLU A 138 -10.98 15.60 2.99
CA GLU A 138 -9.61 15.43 3.50
C GLU A 138 -9.37 13.97 3.93
N CYS A 139 -10.32 13.39 4.66
CA CYS A 139 -10.26 11.98 5.10
C CYS A 139 -10.22 11.00 3.91
N SER A 140 -11.09 11.20 2.92
CA SER A 140 -11.13 10.39 1.69
C SER A 140 -9.84 10.52 0.88
N ALA A 141 -9.30 11.74 0.77
CA ALA A 141 -8.08 12.00 0.02
C ALA A 141 -6.87 11.26 0.60
N LEU A 142 -6.72 11.25 1.93
CA LEU A 142 -5.66 10.52 2.62
C LEU A 142 -5.74 9.01 2.35
N LEU A 143 -6.93 8.42 2.50
CA LEU A 143 -7.17 7.00 2.25
C LEU A 143 -6.89 6.62 0.79
N ALA A 144 -7.38 7.43 -0.16
CA ALA A 144 -7.16 7.22 -1.58
C ALA A 144 -5.68 7.35 -1.97
N GLY A 145 -4.97 8.32 -1.37
CA GLY A 145 -3.53 8.52 -1.53
C GLY A 145 -2.73 7.30 -1.08
N PHE A 146 -3.01 6.78 0.10
CA PHE A 146 -2.36 5.58 0.65
C PHE A 146 -2.50 4.36 -0.27
N PHE A 147 -3.73 4.02 -0.68
CA PHE A 147 -3.93 2.87 -1.56
C PHE A 147 -3.36 3.07 -2.98
N ARG A 148 -3.33 4.31 -3.47
CA ARG A 148 -2.68 4.63 -4.76
C ARG A 148 -1.17 4.39 -4.68
N ALA A 149 -0.52 4.88 -3.63
CA ALA A 149 0.90 4.66 -3.38
C ALA A 149 1.20 3.16 -3.23
N ARG A 150 0.43 2.43 -2.41
CA ARG A 150 0.59 0.98 -2.20
C ARG A 150 0.46 0.18 -3.50
N ARG A 151 -0.56 0.48 -4.33
CA ARG A 151 -0.71 -0.17 -5.65
C ARG A 151 0.46 0.15 -6.59
N SER A 152 0.99 1.37 -6.53
CA SER A 152 2.15 1.75 -7.35
C SER A 152 3.40 1.00 -6.93
N GLN A 153 3.65 0.91 -5.63
CA GLN A 153 4.76 0.16 -5.06
C GLN A 153 4.65 -1.34 -5.41
N GLN A 154 3.48 -1.95 -5.21
CA GLN A 154 3.26 -3.35 -5.58
C GLN A 154 3.50 -3.63 -7.07
N ARG A 155 3.10 -2.71 -7.96
CA ARG A 155 3.42 -2.83 -9.39
C ARG A 155 4.91 -2.72 -9.67
N ALA A 156 5.62 -1.82 -8.99
CA ALA A 156 7.06 -1.68 -9.13
C ALA A 156 7.80 -2.93 -8.62
N GLU A 157 7.40 -3.46 -7.46
CA GLU A 157 7.92 -4.70 -6.88
C GLU A 157 7.63 -5.90 -7.78
N ALA A 158 6.40 -6.04 -8.28
CA ALA A 158 6.04 -7.10 -9.23
C ALA A 158 6.84 -7.00 -10.53
N LYS A 159 7.06 -5.79 -11.06
CA LYS A 159 7.91 -5.56 -12.22
C LYS A 159 9.36 -5.94 -11.95
N ALA A 160 9.89 -5.64 -10.76
CA ALA A 160 11.24 -6.01 -10.35
C ALA A 160 11.41 -7.51 -10.09
N ALA A 161 10.35 -8.18 -9.59
CA ALA A 161 10.36 -9.61 -9.32
C ALA A 161 10.37 -10.48 -10.60
N HIS A 162 9.96 -9.89 -11.75
CA HIS A 162 9.79 -10.57 -13.02
C HIS A 162 9.17 -11.98 -12.86
N PRO A 163 7.92 -12.10 -12.36
CA PRO A 163 7.31 -13.39 -12.08
C PRO A 163 7.36 -14.30 -13.32
N LEU A 164 7.69 -15.57 -13.10
CA LEU A 164 7.69 -16.56 -14.17
C LEU A 164 6.25 -16.94 -14.48
N ARG A 165 5.87 -16.91 -15.76
CA ARG A 165 4.57 -17.38 -16.24
C ARG A 165 4.45 -18.89 -16.02
N ASP A 166 3.26 -19.40 -15.67
CA ASP A 166 3.07 -20.80 -15.27
C ASP A 166 3.47 -21.85 -16.32
N ASP A 167 3.40 -21.49 -17.60
CA ASP A 167 3.77 -22.30 -18.77
C ASP A 167 5.17 -21.94 -19.34
N ALA A 168 5.93 -21.10 -18.63
CA ALA A 168 7.27 -20.69 -19.04
C ALA A 168 8.36 -21.35 -18.16
N LEU A 169 9.55 -21.51 -18.74
CA LEU A 169 10.73 -21.99 -18.03
C LEU A 169 11.75 -20.87 -17.87
N ARG A 170 12.42 -20.84 -16.72
CA ARG A 170 13.56 -19.95 -16.48
C ARG A 170 14.78 -20.78 -16.15
N THR A 171 15.87 -20.53 -16.87
CA THR A 171 17.14 -21.19 -16.55
C THR A 171 17.65 -20.56 -15.25
N PRO A 172 17.97 -21.36 -14.22
CA PRO A 172 18.46 -20.82 -12.96
C PRO A 172 19.73 -19.97 -13.15
N ASP A 173 19.83 -18.85 -12.43
CA ASP A 173 20.96 -17.91 -12.57
C ASP A 173 22.32 -18.58 -12.28
N ALA A 174 22.34 -19.59 -11.42
CA ALA A 174 23.53 -20.40 -11.13
C ALA A 174 24.13 -21.09 -12.37
N ARG A 175 23.35 -21.34 -13.44
CA ARG A 175 23.88 -21.88 -14.70
C ARG A 175 24.71 -20.86 -15.49
N PHE A 176 24.69 -19.59 -15.09
CA PHE A 176 25.40 -18.49 -15.75
C PHE A 176 26.46 -17.83 -14.86
N ALA A 177 26.68 -18.30 -13.63
CA ALA A 177 27.54 -17.64 -12.65
C ALA A 177 29.02 -17.56 -13.07
N ASP A 178 29.55 -18.62 -13.68
CA ASP A 178 30.99 -18.76 -13.94
C ASP A 178 31.34 -18.72 -15.44
N LEU A 179 30.63 -17.88 -16.20
CA LEU A 179 30.84 -17.78 -17.65
C LEU A 179 32.15 -17.07 -18.00
N PRO A 180 33.11 -17.75 -18.69
CA PRO A 180 34.40 -17.14 -19.02
C PRO A 180 34.27 -15.89 -19.88
N GLY A 181 34.76 -14.77 -19.36
CA GLY A 181 34.81 -13.49 -20.07
C GLY A 181 33.44 -12.85 -20.30
N TYR A 182 32.45 -13.13 -19.46
CA TYR A 182 31.12 -12.50 -19.51
C TYR A 182 30.84 -11.74 -18.19
N PRO A 183 31.49 -10.59 -17.96
CA PRO A 183 31.45 -9.90 -16.65
C PRO A 183 30.23 -8.98 -16.46
N TRP A 184 29.34 -8.88 -17.44
CA TRP A 184 28.25 -7.90 -17.42
C TRP A 184 27.11 -8.30 -16.48
N ALA A 185 26.60 -7.31 -15.74
CA ALA A 185 25.42 -7.47 -14.92
C ALA A 185 24.19 -7.65 -15.84
N PRO A 186 23.32 -8.64 -15.56
CA PRO A 186 22.16 -8.88 -16.40
C PRO A 186 21.14 -7.75 -16.25
N GLN A 187 20.58 -7.29 -17.37
CA GLN A 187 19.40 -6.42 -17.37
C GLN A 187 18.19 -7.18 -17.90
N TYR A 188 17.00 -6.80 -17.42
CA TYR A 188 15.76 -7.48 -17.75
C TYR A 188 14.62 -6.51 -18.03
N VAL A 189 13.74 -6.90 -18.96
CA VAL A 189 12.48 -6.21 -19.25
C VAL A 189 11.37 -7.25 -19.34
N SER A 190 10.18 -6.93 -18.81
CA SER A 190 9.03 -7.84 -18.80
C SER A 190 7.68 -7.12 -18.96
N ASP A 191 7.68 -5.80 -19.12
CA ASP A 191 6.47 -4.98 -19.23
C ASP A 191 6.11 -4.59 -20.67
N LEU A 192 6.84 -5.12 -21.67
CA LEU A 192 6.50 -4.93 -23.07
C LEU A 192 5.31 -5.83 -23.46
N PRO A 193 4.27 -5.31 -24.13
CA PRO A 193 3.13 -6.12 -24.56
C PRO A 193 3.52 -7.32 -25.43
N SER A 194 4.57 -7.17 -26.24
CA SER A 194 5.09 -8.24 -27.12
C SER A 194 5.71 -9.42 -26.38
N LEU A 195 6.06 -9.26 -25.09
CA LEU A 195 6.65 -10.34 -24.30
C LEU A 195 5.59 -11.26 -23.68
N ALA A 196 4.30 -10.89 -23.70
CA ALA A 196 3.20 -11.70 -23.19
C ALA A 196 3.48 -12.29 -21.78
N GLY A 197 4.05 -11.46 -20.89
CA GLY A 197 4.39 -11.84 -19.51
C GLY A 197 5.77 -12.48 -19.32
N LEU A 198 6.55 -12.71 -20.39
CA LEU A 198 7.89 -13.27 -20.32
C LEU A 198 8.95 -12.21 -19.97
N ARG A 199 10.00 -12.64 -19.28
CA ARG A 199 11.19 -11.82 -19.01
C ARG A 199 12.21 -11.97 -20.13
N LEU A 200 12.57 -10.85 -20.75
CA LEU A 200 13.66 -10.75 -21.72
C LEU A 200 14.91 -10.23 -21.01
N HIS A 201 16.01 -10.97 -21.11
CA HIS A 201 17.34 -10.49 -20.74
C HIS A 201 17.98 -9.69 -21.88
N TYR A 202 18.76 -8.68 -21.54
CA TYR A 202 19.63 -7.99 -22.48
C TYR A 202 20.88 -7.42 -21.80
N LEU A 203 21.93 -7.23 -22.60
CA LEU A 203 23.05 -6.37 -22.27
C LEU A 203 22.81 -4.98 -22.90
N ASP A 204 23.20 -3.93 -22.19
CA ASP A 204 23.17 -2.55 -22.68
C ASP A 204 24.38 -1.81 -22.11
N GLU A 205 25.45 -1.79 -22.91
CA GLU A 205 26.78 -1.40 -22.48
C GLU A 205 27.31 -0.23 -23.31
N GLY A 206 28.17 0.59 -22.69
CA GLY A 206 28.73 1.80 -23.30
C GLY A 206 27.88 3.07 -23.07
N PRO A 207 28.29 4.22 -23.62
CA PRO A 207 27.63 5.50 -23.34
C PRO A 207 26.22 5.59 -23.94
N GLN A 208 25.21 6.00 -23.16
CA GLN A 208 23.84 6.17 -23.66
C GLN A 208 23.73 7.20 -24.81
N GLY A 209 24.59 8.22 -24.81
CA GLY A 209 24.68 9.24 -25.86
C GLY A 209 25.68 8.93 -26.98
N ALA A 210 26.11 7.66 -27.12
CA ALA A 210 27.06 7.29 -28.17
C ALA A 210 26.51 7.60 -29.57
N PRO A 211 27.35 8.07 -30.51
CA PRO A 211 26.91 8.40 -31.87
C PRO A 211 26.51 7.17 -32.69
N LEU A 212 26.90 5.97 -32.24
CA LEU A 212 26.57 4.70 -32.88
C LEU A 212 26.16 3.67 -31.81
N THR A 213 25.06 2.96 -32.08
CA THR A 213 24.59 1.82 -31.29
C THR A 213 24.59 0.55 -32.12
N TRP A 214 25.24 -0.49 -31.61
CA TRP A 214 25.23 -1.84 -32.18
C TRP A 214 24.12 -2.67 -31.56
N LEU A 215 23.18 -3.16 -32.38
CA LEU A 215 22.20 -4.15 -31.97
C LEU A 215 22.69 -5.55 -32.39
N CYS A 216 23.11 -6.36 -31.41
CA CYS A 216 23.67 -7.68 -31.63
C CYS A 216 22.60 -8.76 -31.47
N LEU A 217 22.04 -9.24 -32.59
CA LEU A 217 21.01 -10.28 -32.61
C LEU A 217 21.60 -11.66 -32.93
N HIS A 218 21.36 -12.63 -32.06
CA HIS A 218 21.89 -13.98 -32.20
C HIS A 218 20.93 -14.89 -32.99
N GLY A 219 21.48 -15.93 -33.62
CA GLY A 219 20.69 -17.03 -34.20
C GLY A 219 20.52 -18.20 -33.24
N ASN A 220 19.73 -19.20 -33.63
CA ASN A 220 19.61 -20.48 -32.93
C ASN A 220 20.89 -21.33 -33.16
N PRO A 221 21.52 -21.95 -32.14
CA PRO A 221 21.14 -22.03 -30.71
C PRO A 221 21.91 -21.08 -29.79
N ALA A 222 22.45 -19.98 -30.33
CA ALA A 222 23.24 -19.03 -29.56
C ALA A 222 22.36 -18.14 -28.67
N TRP A 223 23.02 -17.26 -27.93
CA TRP A 223 22.47 -16.18 -27.10
C TRP A 223 23.53 -15.07 -27.03
N SER A 224 23.43 -14.07 -26.16
CA SER A 224 24.40 -12.94 -26.13
C SER A 224 25.86 -13.32 -25.82
N TYR A 225 26.12 -14.52 -25.28
CA TYR A 225 27.45 -14.96 -24.86
C TYR A 225 28.59 -14.88 -25.90
N PRO A 226 28.42 -15.21 -27.20
CA PRO A 226 29.47 -15.06 -28.21
C PRO A 226 29.93 -13.61 -28.39
N TYR A 227 29.05 -12.62 -28.19
CA TYR A 227 29.39 -11.21 -28.32
C TYR A 227 30.38 -10.72 -27.27
N ARG A 228 30.66 -11.52 -26.23
CA ARG A 228 31.66 -11.17 -25.22
C ARG A 228 33.05 -10.83 -25.75
N ARG A 229 33.38 -11.33 -26.95
CA ARG A 229 34.64 -11.02 -27.64
C ARG A 229 34.59 -9.70 -28.42
N MET A 230 33.40 -9.22 -28.76
CA MET A 230 33.17 -8.02 -29.57
C MET A 230 32.80 -6.80 -28.72
N LEU A 231 32.00 -7.00 -27.65
CA LEU A 231 31.56 -5.92 -26.75
C LEU A 231 32.71 -5.03 -26.25
N PRO A 232 33.84 -5.56 -25.77
CA PRO A 232 34.95 -4.73 -25.32
C PRO A 232 35.51 -3.82 -26.42
N ALA A 233 35.65 -4.33 -27.64
CA ALA A 233 36.18 -3.54 -28.76
C ALA A 233 35.23 -2.40 -29.15
N PHE A 234 33.92 -2.65 -29.20
CA PHE A 234 32.93 -1.63 -29.54
C PHE A 234 32.78 -0.57 -28.46
N THR A 235 32.76 -0.99 -27.19
CA THR A 235 32.64 -0.04 -26.07
C THR A 235 33.91 0.80 -25.90
N GLN A 236 35.11 0.24 -26.13
CA GLN A 236 36.38 1.00 -26.16
C GLN A 236 36.43 2.02 -27.31
N ALA A 237 35.77 1.74 -28.43
CA ALA A 237 35.60 2.70 -29.53
C ALA A 237 34.57 3.81 -29.23
N GLY A 238 33.98 3.83 -28.03
CA GLY A 238 32.98 4.83 -27.63
C GLY A 238 31.57 4.55 -28.16
N HIS A 239 31.30 3.36 -28.67
CA HIS A 239 29.97 2.95 -29.13
C HIS A 239 29.13 2.37 -27.99
N ARG A 240 27.80 2.39 -28.17
CA ARG A 240 26.86 1.64 -27.33
C ARG A 240 26.60 0.27 -27.96
N VAL A 241 26.42 -0.77 -27.15
CA VAL A 241 26.10 -2.12 -27.61
C VAL A 241 24.89 -2.64 -26.84
N VAL A 242 23.85 -3.04 -27.58
CA VAL A 242 22.66 -3.70 -27.04
C VAL A 242 22.61 -5.13 -27.58
N ALA A 243 22.58 -6.12 -26.68
CA ALA A 243 22.55 -7.54 -27.04
C ALA A 243 21.45 -8.26 -26.25
N PRO A 244 20.23 -8.38 -26.79
CA PRO A 244 19.17 -9.15 -26.16
C PRO A 244 19.41 -10.65 -26.30
N ASP A 245 19.04 -11.41 -25.27
CA ASP A 245 18.78 -12.84 -25.42
C ASP A 245 17.32 -12.99 -25.87
N LEU A 246 17.09 -13.45 -27.10
CA LEU A 246 15.72 -13.68 -27.58
C LEU A 246 14.98 -14.67 -26.66
N ILE A 247 13.66 -14.51 -26.55
CA ILE A 247 12.80 -15.46 -25.81
C ILE A 247 13.10 -16.90 -26.26
N GLY A 248 13.24 -17.81 -25.30
CA GLY A 248 13.68 -19.18 -25.53
C GLY A 248 15.18 -19.41 -25.29
N PHE A 249 16.00 -18.35 -25.19
CA PHE A 249 17.46 -18.46 -25.16
C PHE A 249 18.10 -17.76 -23.96
N GLY A 250 19.31 -18.19 -23.61
CA GLY A 250 20.14 -17.55 -22.59
C GLY A 250 19.39 -17.32 -21.27
N LYS A 251 19.51 -16.10 -20.76
CA LYS A 251 18.93 -15.65 -19.47
C LYS A 251 17.46 -15.23 -19.58
N SER A 252 16.89 -15.18 -20.78
CA SER A 252 15.46 -14.93 -21.01
C SER A 252 14.59 -16.14 -20.64
N ASP A 253 13.30 -15.91 -20.44
CA ASP A 253 12.34 -16.99 -20.24
C ASP A 253 12.15 -17.81 -21.53
N LYS A 254 11.71 -19.06 -21.39
CA LYS A 254 11.48 -20.04 -22.46
C LYS A 254 10.03 -20.48 -22.47
#